data_AF-A0A843C4Q1-F1
#
_entry.id   AF-A0A843C4Q1-F1
#
_cell.length_a   1.000
_cell.length_b   1.000
_cell.length_c   1.000
_cell.angle_alpha   90.00
_cell.angle_beta   90.00
_cell.angle_gamma   90.00
#
_symmetry.space_group_name_H-M   'P 1'
#
loop_
_entity.id
_entity.type
_entity.pdbx_description
1 polymer ?
#
loop_
_entity_poly.entity_id
_entity_poly.type
_entity_poly.pdbx_seq_one_letter_code
_entity_poly.pdbx_strand_id
1 'polypeptide(L)'
;MEERKDFGDLKREVIDVGNCTLCGGCVTTCRLLDLGFLNMDFSEGRPKIGGEPQLSSSCGSCYAPKGRPVISEGQRCPIDCGYCYYQCPRVEAPELREGLEERYEVVSKDNEIKEACQKGGGAFLSLLASALADATVEGCITVADTGDLTPEVRVAMHKAALIESAGGTYGYAATLTGIADAILNYGLWSIALAGTPCQMAAYEKMLAVGRGTHNAHDFSSNVRLRIGLLCRGAYSYDALLNDYLERERGIPIAEITNLDIQDDGLH
;
A
#
# COMPACT_ATOMS: atom_id res chain seq x y z
N MET A 1 -1.13 -33.97 10.09
CA MET A 1 -0.43 -32.68 10.00
C MET A 1 -1.17 -31.92 8.92
N GLU A 2 -1.85 -30.83 9.26
CA GLU A 2 -2.64 -30.07 8.30
C GLU A 2 -1.67 -29.45 7.27
N GLU A 3 -1.99 -29.57 5.99
CA GLU A 3 -1.16 -29.05 4.91
C GLU A 3 -1.16 -27.51 4.97
N ARG A 4 0.01 -26.89 4.92
CA ARG A 4 0.13 -25.43 5.05
C ARG A 4 -0.46 -24.77 3.81
N LYS A 5 -1.32 -23.77 4.02
CA LYS A 5 -1.97 -23.03 2.93
C LYS A 5 -0.97 -22.26 2.08
N ASP A 6 -1.24 -22.10 0.78
CA ASP A 6 -0.35 -21.46 -0.18
C ASP A 6 -1.02 -20.33 -1.01
N PHE A 7 -0.33 -19.83 -2.04
CA PHE A 7 -0.89 -18.80 -2.93
C PHE A 7 -2.08 -19.32 -3.74
N GLY A 8 -2.10 -20.61 -4.09
CA GLY A 8 -3.23 -21.24 -4.76
C GLY A 8 -4.49 -21.24 -3.88
N ASP A 9 -4.35 -21.50 -2.58
CA ASP A 9 -5.44 -21.31 -1.62
C ASP A 9 -5.89 -19.86 -1.55
N LEU A 10 -4.96 -18.90 -1.44
CA LEU A 10 -5.29 -17.48 -1.39
C LEU A 10 -6.05 -17.04 -2.64
N LYS A 11 -5.61 -17.54 -3.80
CA LYS A 11 -6.26 -17.29 -5.09
C LYS A 11 -7.70 -17.80 -5.09
N ARG A 12 -7.94 -19.04 -4.69
CA ARG A 12 -9.29 -19.64 -4.66
C ARG A 12 -10.21 -18.98 -3.63
N GLU A 13 -9.71 -18.72 -2.42
CA GLU A 13 -10.54 -18.36 -1.28
C GLU A 13 -10.76 -16.84 -1.14
N VAL A 14 -9.88 -16.01 -1.69
CA VAL A 14 -9.96 -14.54 -1.56
C VAL A 14 -9.99 -13.84 -2.92
N ILE A 15 -9.08 -14.19 -3.84
CA ILE A 15 -8.90 -13.40 -5.08
C ILE A 15 -10.03 -13.70 -6.08
N ASP A 16 -10.24 -14.97 -6.42
CA ASP A 16 -11.19 -15.40 -7.45
C ASP A 16 -12.65 -15.13 -7.03
N VAL A 17 -12.92 -15.05 -5.72
CA VAL A 17 -14.23 -14.67 -5.17
C VAL A 17 -14.44 -13.15 -5.07
N GLY A 18 -13.45 -12.34 -5.50
CA GLY A 18 -13.56 -10.88 -5.54
C GLY A 18 -13.39 -10.17 -4.19
N ASN A 19 -12.82 -10.85 -3.18
CA ASN A 19 -12.64 -10.28 -1.83
C ASN A 19 -11.31 -9.54 -1.64
N CYS A 20 -10.42 -9.57 -2.63
CA CYS A 20 -9.13 -8.90 -2.57
C CYS A 20 -9.29 -7.37 -2.65
N THR A 21 -8.67 -6.64 -1.73
CA THR A 21 -8.69 -5.16 -1.70
C THR A 21 -7.37 -4.53 -2.12
N LEU A 22 -6.50 -5.30 -2.78
CA LEU A 22 -5.18 -4.88 -3.26
C LEU A 22 -4.30 -4.14 -2.22
N CYS A 23 -4.31 -4.56 -0.95
CA CYS A 23 -3.50 -3.88 0.08
C CYS A 23 -1.97 -4.00 -0.11
N GLY A 24 -1.51 -4.92 -0.97
CA GLY A 24 -0.07 -5.18 -1.23
C GLY A 24 0.60 -6.15 -0.25
N GLY A 25 -0.05 -6.53 0.85
CA GLY A 25 0.60 -7.32 1.91
C GLY A 25 1.17 -8.67 1.46
N CYS A 26 0.48 -9.38 0.56
CA CYS A 26 0.95 -10.66 0.02
C CYS A 26 2.24 -10.52 -0.82
N VAL A 27 2.39 -9.40 -1.54
CA VAL A 27 3.58 -9.09 -2.34
C VAL A 27 4.72 -8.70 -1.41
N THR A 28 4.50 -7.77 -0.48
CA THR A 28 5.52 -7.29 0.46
C THR A 28 6.15 -8.40 1.29
N THR A 29 5.35 -9.37 1.75
CA THR A 29 5.86 -10.47 2.58
C THR A 29 6.44 -11.64 1.77
N CYS A 30 6.40 -11.58 0.43
CA CYS A 30 6.83 -12.68 -0.40
C CYS A 30 8.32 -12.95 -0.18
N ARG A 31 8.69 -14.19 0.19
CA ARG A 31 10.10 -14.60 0.33
C ARG A 31 10.89 -14.53 -0.98
N LEU A 32 10.19 -14.46 -2.09
CA LEU A 32 10.76 -14.33 -3.43
C LEU A 32 10.48 -12.92 -4.00
N LEU A 33 10.26 -11.92 -3.13
CA LEU A 33 10.02 -10.53 -3.52
C LEU A 33 11.18 -9.99 -4.38
N ASP A 34 12.42 -10.26 -4.00
CA ASP A 34 13.61 -9.82 -4.74
C ASP A 34 13.69 -10.40 -6.16
N LEU A 35 13.01 -11.52 -6.39
CA LEU A 35 12.89 -12.17 -7.70
C LEU A 35 11.69 -11.65 -8.51
N GLY A 36 10.79 -10.87 -7.89
CA GLY A 36 9.55 -10.45 -8.52
C GLY A 36 8.55 -11.59 -8.70
N PHE A 37 8.55 -12.61 -7.81
CA PHE A 37 7.69 -13.79 -7.97
C PHE A 37 6.21 -13.46 -7.84
N LEU A 38 5.86 -12.46 -7.02
CA LEU A 38 4.49 -11.98 -6.89
C LEU A 38 4.49 -10.47 -7.13
N ASN A 39 3.59 -10.00 -7.98
CA ASN A 39 3.45 -8.58 -8.32
C ASN A 39 1.98 -8.17 -8.25
N MET A 40 1.75 -6.87 -8.05
CA MET A 40 0.42 -6.30 -8.16
C MET A 40 0.10 -6.01 -9.62
N ASP A 41 -1.01 -6.54 -10.12
CA ASP A 41 -1.60 -6.15 -11.39
C ASP A 41 -2.78 -5.21 -11.11
N PHE A 42 -2.55 -3.92 -11.32
CA PHE A 42 -3.58 -2.90 -11.12
C PHE A 42 -4.62 -2.90 -12.25
N SER A 43 -4.25 -3.35 -13.46
CA SER A 43 -5.20 -3.46 -14.58
C SER A 43 -6.23 -4.56 -14.34
N GLU A 44 -5.79 -5.69 -13.75
CA GLU A 44 -6.69 -6.79 -13.41
C GLU A 44 -7.23 -6.71 -11.97
N GLY A 45 -6.80 -5.71 -11.19
CA GLY A 45 -7.24 -5.55 -9.80
C GLY A 45 -6.83 -6.72 -8.88
N ARG A 46 -5.68 -7.36 -9.12
CA ARG A 46 -5.28 -8.57 -8.36
C ARG A 46 -3.76 -8.79 -8.31
N PRO A 47 -3.24 -9.50 -7.28
CA PRO A 47 -1.87 -9.96 -7.30
C PRO A 47 -1.72 -11.14 -8.28
N LYS A 48 -0.64 -11.14 -9.06
CA LYS A 48 -0.30 -12.20 -10.01
C LYS A 48 1.09 -12.75 -9.75
N ILE A 49 1.27 -14.03 -10.06
CA ILE A 49 2.61 -14.62 -10.12
C ILE A 49 3.34 -13.97 -11.31
N GLY A 50 4.51 -13.40 -11.04
CA GLY A 50 5.36 -12.80 -12.07
C GLY A 50 5.85 -13.85 -13.05
N GLY A 51 5.75 -13.53 -14.35
CA GLY A 51 6.59 -14.12 -15.39
C GLY A 51 7.55 -13.03 -15.85
N GLU A 52 8.85 -13.37 -15.88
CA GLU A 52 10.01 -12.55 -16.25
C GLU A 52 10.12 -11.13 -15.62
N PRO A 53 11.21 -10.80 -14.90
CA PRO A 53 11.38 -9.46 -14.32
C PRO A 53 11.53 -8.40 -15.41
N GLN A 54 10.75 -7.32 -15.33
CA GLN A 54 11.01 -6.13 -16.13
C GLN A 54 12.28 -5.44 -15.61
N LEU A 55 13.35 -5.50 -16.41
CA LEU A 55 14.62 -4.82 -16.15
C LEU A 55 14.40 -3.29 -16.11
N SER A 56 14.24 -2.68 -14.94
CA SER A 56 14.39 -1.24 -14.81
C SER A 56 15.88 -0.89 -14.90
N SER A 57 16.32 -0.50 -16.08
CA SER A 57 17.70 -0.12 -16.38
C SER A 57 18.03 1.29 -15.87
N SER A 58 18.66 1.41 -14.69
CA SER A 58 19.66 2.45 -14.40
C SER A 58 20.14 2.46 -12.94
N CYS A 59 21.10 1.61 -12.59
CA CYS A 59 22.06 1.95 -11.54
C CYS A 59 23.44 1.43 -11.93
N GLY A 60 24.24 2.32 -12.54
CA GLY A 60 25.57 2.02 -13.04
C GLY A 60 26.68 2.05 -11.99
N SER A 61 26.37 1.87 -10.70
CA SER A 61 27.35 2.07 -9.62
C SER A 61 27.59 0.86 -8.71
N CYS A 62 26.84 -0.24 -8.83
CA CYS A 62 27.02 -1.39 -7.95
C CYS A 62 27.90 -2.46 -8.60
N TYR A 63 29.08 -2.66 -8.02
CA TYR A 63 29.99 -3.81 -8.26
C TYR A 63 29.41 -5.12 -7.68
N ALA A 64 28.14 -5.42 -7.96
CA ALA A 64 27.54 -6.73 -7.76
C ALA A 64 27.32 -7.36 -9.15
N PRO A 65 27.61 -8.66 -9.36
CA PRO A 65 27.51 -9.27 -10.66
C PRO A 65 26.06 -9.13 -11.17
N LYS A 66 25.96 -8.51 -12.35
CA LYS A 66 24.78 -8.26 -13.17
C LYS A 66 23.57 -9.16 -12.87
N GLY A 67 22.47 -8.51 -12.48
CA GLY A 67 21.11 -9.05 -12.48
C GLY A 67 20.58 -9.33 -11.07
N ARG A 68 19.41 -8.76 -10.72
CA ARG A 68 18.57 -9.40 -9.70
C ARG A 68 18.38 -10.86 -10.15
N PRO A 69 18.43 -11.86 -9.26
CA PRO A 69 18.26 -13.23 -9.68
C PRO A 69 16.92 -13.33 -10.44
N VAL A 70 16.99 -13.83 -11.67
CA VAL A 70 15.82 -13.96 -12.54
C VAL A 70 15.09 -15.23 -12.12
N ILE A 71 13.76 -15.16 -12.02
CA ILE A 71 12.93 -16.35 -11.76
C ILE A 71 13.22 -17.34 -12.87
N SER A 72 13.80 -18.50 -12.54
CA SER A 72 14.03 -19.54 -13.53
C SER A 72 12.70 -20.11 -13.99
N GLU A 73 12.62 -20.50 -15.26
CA GLU A 73 11.45 -21.17 -15.81
C GLU A 73 11.15 -22.42 -14.95
N GLY A 74 9.97 -22.45 -14.30
CA GLY A 74 9.58 -23.52 -13.37
C GLY A 74 9.88 -23.30 -11.88
N GLN A 75 10.35 -22.12 -11.47
CA GLN A 75 10.46 -21.79 -10.03
C GLN A 75 9.05 -21.72 -9.42
N ARG A 76 8.78 -22.59 -8.43
CA ARG A 76 7.48 -22.69 -7.75
C ARG A 76 7.56 -22.03 -6.39
N CYS A 77 6.42 -21.53 -5.90
CA CYS A 77 6.26 -21.14 -4.51
C CYS A 77 6.75 -22.30 -3.61
N PRO A 78 7.59 -22.05 -2.59
CA PRO A 78 7.98 -23.11 -1.68
C PRO A 78 6.74 -23.72 -1.02
N ILE A 79 6.63 -25.04 -1.05
CA ILE A 79 5.43 -25.79 -0.66
C ILE A 79 5.01 -25.45 0.80
N ASP A 80 5.97 -25.17 1.68
CA ASP A 80 5.72 -24.84 3.09
C ASP A 80 5.83 -23.34 3.42
N CYS A 81 5.59 -22.45 2.44
CA CYS A 81 5.75 -20.99 2.61
C CYS A 81 4.52 -20.33 3.25
N GLY A 82 3.40 -20.27 2.53
CA GLY A 82 2.11 -19.74 2.98
C GLY A 82 2.04 -18.27 3.41
N TYR A 83 3.14 -17.51 3.44
CA TYR A 83 3.14 -16.13 3.95
C TYR A 83 2.09 -15.24 3.29
N CYS A 84 1.92 -15.33 1.97
CA CYS A 84 0.90 -14.57 1.26
C CYS A 84 -0.53 -14.85 1.75
N TYR A 85 -0.85 -16.10 2.08
CA TYR A 85 -2.15 -16.52 2.59
C TYR A 85 -2.36 -15.98 4.01
N TYR A 86 -1.47 -16.33 4.94
CA TYR A 86 -1.62 -15.97 6.35
C TYR A 86 -1.51 -14.47 6.61
N GLN A 87 -0.83 -13.73 5.73
CA GLN A 87 -0.73 -12.27 5.77
C GLN A 87 -2.00 -11.55 5.29
N CYS A 88 -2.84 -12.23 4.52
CA CYS A 88 -4.02 -11.60 3.94
C CYS A 88 -5.03 -11.21 5.04
N PRO A 89 -5.52 -9.96 5.07
CA PRO A 89 -6.50 -9.53 6.07
C PRO A 89 -7.93 -10.00 5.73
N ARG A 90 -8.11 -10.80 4.68
CA ARG A 90 -9.42 -11.26 4.18
C ARG A 90 -9.65 -12.76 4.35
N VAL A 91 -8.61 -13.52 4.72
CA VAL A 91 -8.77 -14.96 5.05
C VAL A 91 -9.48 -15.16 6.38
N GLU A 92 -9.37 -14.19 7.28
CA GLU A 92 -10.00 -14.17 8.60
C GLU A 92 -10.50 -12.76 8.88
N ALA A 93 -11.56 -12.64 9.67
CA ALA A 93 -12.02 -11.35 10.14
C ALA A 93 -10.97 -10.72 11.07
N PRO A 94 -10.68 -9.41 10.96
CA PRO A 94 -9.78 -8.75 11.88
C PRO A 94 -10.41 -8.69 13.28
N GLU A 95 -9.58 -8.87 14.31
CA GLU A 95 -9.96 -8.57 15.68
C GLU A 95 -10.03 -7.04 15.86
N LEU A 96 -11.20 -6.53 16.23
CA LEU A 96 -11.38 -5.11 16.49
C LEU A 96 -10.83 -4.77 17.87
N ARG A 97 -10.03 -3.71 17.95
CA ARG A 97 -9.60 -3.16 19.24
C ARG A 97 -10.78 -2.47 19.92
N GLU A 98 -11.02 -2.81 21.18
CA GLU A 98 -11.98 -2.11 22.02
C GLU A 98 -11.34 -0.86 22.65
N GLY A 99 -12.12 0.22 22.73
CA GLY A 99 -11.68 1.48 23.33
C GLY A 99 -10.99 2.41 22.34
N LEU A 100 -11.65 3.54 22.02
CA LEU A 100 -10.96 4.73 21.52
C LEU A 100 -10.59 5.54 22.75
N GLU A 101 -9.29 5.76 22.97
CA GLU A 101 -8.81 6.52 24.13
C GLU A 101 -9.43 7.91 24.14
N GLU A 102 -9.23 8.66 23.06
CA GLU A 102 -9.67 10.05 22.94
C GLU A 102 -10.08 10.37 21.50
N ARG A 103 -10.93 11.39 21.33
CA ARG A 103 -11.36 11.89 20.03
C ARG A 103 -11.24 13.40 20.00
N TYR A 104 -10.55 13.89 18.98
CA TYR A 104 -10.35 15.31 18.77
C TYR A 104 -10.67 15.68 17.33
N GLU A 105 -11.26 16.86 17.17
CA GLU A 105 -11.32 17.53 15.88
C GLU A 105 -10.10 18.44 15.78
N VAL A 106 -9.28 18.25 14.74
CA VAL A 106 -8.00 18.92 14.60
C VAL A 106 -7.79 19.42 13.18
N VAL A 107 -7.12 20.56 13.07
CA VAL A 107 -6.73 21.20 11.81
C VAL A 107 -5.26 21.60 11.88
N SER A 108 -4.56 21.44 10.76
CA SER A 108 -3.19 21.88 10.56
C SER A 108 -3.07 23.38 10.74
N LYS A 109 -2.02 23.79 11.45
CA LYS A 109 -1.62 25.21 11.54
C LYS A 109 -0.75 25.65 10.36
N ASP A 110 -0.25 24.70 9.57
CA ASP A 110 0.60 24.94 8.43
C ASP A 110 -0.25 25.28 7.19
N ASN A 111 -0.10 26.49 6.67
CA ASN A 111 -0.88 26.97 5.53
C ASN A 111 -0.58 26.21 4.24
N GLU A 112 0.69 25.85 4.01
CA GLU A 112 1.10 25.11 2.81
C GLU A 112 0.45 23.72 2.77
N ILE A 113 0.42 23.04 3.93
CA ILE A 113 -0.26 21.74 4.05
C ILE A 113 -1.77 21.87 3.88
N LYS A 114 -2.39 22.91 4.46
CA LYS A 114 -3.84 23.14 4.30
C LYS A 114 -4.22 23.40 2.86
N GLU A 115 -3.46 24.23 2.15
CA GLU A 115 -3.72 24.56 0.76
C GLU A 115 -3.57 23.33 -0.16
N ALA A 116 -2.60 22.46 0.12
CA ALA A 116 -2.45 21.20 -0.60
C ALA A 116 -3.57 20.18 -0.30
N CYS A 117 -4.09 20.16 0.93
CA CYS A 117 -5.10 19.21 1.37
C CYS A 117 -6.52 19.73 1.13
N GLN A 118 -6.99 19.68 -0.12
CA GLN A 118 -8.28 20.27 -0.53
C GLN A 118 -9.52 19.75 0.23
N LYS A 119 -9.50 18.51 0.74
CA LYS A 119 -10.65 17.80 1.36
C LYS A 119 -10.60 17.69 2.89
N GLY A 120 -9.56 18.22 3.53
CA GLY A 120 -9.36 17.98 4.95
C GLY A 120 -8.54 19.05 5.64
N GLY A 121 -8.62 19.08 6.96
CA GLY A 121 -7.86 20.03 7.76
C GLY A 121 -6.34 19.85 7.69
N GLY A 122 -5.79 18.96 6.84
CA GLY A 122 -4.35 18.73 6.70
C GLY A 122 -3.69 18.01 7.88
N ALA A 123 -4.45 17.63 8.90
CA ALA A 123 -3.92 17.04 10.13
C ALA A 123 -3.10 15.76 9.88
N PHE A 124 -3.59 14.89 8.99
CA PHE A 124 -2.87 13.69 8.57
C PHE A 124 -1.47 14.00 8.04
N LEU A 125 -1.37 14.93 7.09
CA LEU A 125 -0.10 15.29 6.47
C LEU A 125 0.81 16.04 7.46
N SER A 126 0.24 16.86 8.35
CA SER A 126 0.97 17.51 9.42
C SER A 126 1.57 16.54 10.43
N LEU A 127 0.87 15.46 10.79
CA LEU A 127 1.41 14.42 11.67
C LEU A 127 2.62 13.74 11.03
N LEU A 128 2.55 13.41 9.73
CA LEU A 128 3.68 12.84 8.99
C LEU A 128 4.84 13.84 8.88
N ALA A 129 4.56 15.10 8.55
CA ALA A 129 5.58 16.15 8.46
C ALA A 129 6.27 16.40 9.80
N SER A 130 5.52 16.38 10.92
CA SER A 130 6.09 16.45 12.27
C SER A 130 6.98 15.25 12.56
N ALA A 131 6.53 14.03 12.23
CA ALA A 131 7.31 12.82 12.48
C ALA A 131 8.65 12.80 11.71
N LEU A 132 8.69 13.37 10.49
CA LEU A 132 9.94 13.60 9.75
C LEU A 132 10.79 14.69 10.39
N ALA A 133 10.20 15.84 10.76
CA ALA A 133 10.92 16.96 11.36
C ALA A 133 11.56 16.60 12.71
N ASP A 134 10.86 15.81 13.52
CA ASP A 134 11.31 15.32 14.82
C ASP A 134 12.24 14.09 14.71
N ALA A 135 12.56 13.65 13.48
CA ALA A 135 13.35 12.45 13.21
C ALA A 135 12.80 11.17 13.91
N THR A 136 11.49 11.11 14.14
CA THR A 136 10.82 9.90 14.64
C THR A 136 10.84 8.81 13.57
N VAL A 137 10.73 9.23 12.31
CA VAL A 137 10.83 8.40 11.10
C VAL A 137 11.72 9.09 10.07
N GLU A 138 12.38 8.30 9.23
CA GLU A 138 13.20 8.77 8.09
C GLU A 138 12.37 8.91 6.80
N GLY A 139 11.22 8.24 6.73
CA GLY A 139 10.33 8.30 5.59
C GLY A 139 8.88 7.99 5.94
N CYS A 140 7.97 8.39 5.06
CA CYS A 140 6.54 8.14 5.16
C CYS A 140 6.07 7.46 3.88
N ILE A 141 5.37 6.34 4.02
CA ILE A 141 4.69 5.69 2.90
C ILE A 141 3.32 6.35 2.76
N THR A 142 3.12 6.99 1.62
CA THR A 142 1.88 7.68 1.24
C THR A 142 1.37 7.14 -0.09
N VAL A 143 0.19 7.60 -0.49
CA VAL A 143 -0.38 7.36 -1.81
C VAL A 143 -0.57 8.72 -2.46
N ALA A 144 0.01 8.90 -3.64
CA ALA A 144 -0.13 10.09 -4.45
C ALA A 144 -1.04 9.80 -5.66
N ASP A 145 -1.59 10.85 -6.23
CA ASP A 145 -2.20 10.83 -7.55
C ASP A 145 -1.12 11.09 -8.61
N THR A 146 -1.08 10.31 -9.69
CA THR A 146 -0.18 10.52 -10.83
C THR A 146 -0.65 11.62 -11.80
N GLY A 147 -1.79 12.25 -11.53
CA GLY A 147 -2.38 13.35 -12.29
C GLY A 147 -3.58 12.95 -13.16
N ASP A 148 -3.87 11.66 -13.24
CA ASP A 148 -4.98 11.03 -13.93
C ASP A 148 -5.94 10.31 -12.95
N LEU A 149 -5.86 10.62 -11.65
CA LEU A 149 -6.57 9.96 -10.54
C LEU A 149 -6.12 8.51 -10.29
N THR A 150 -5.01 8.08 -10.91
CA THR A 150 -4.41 6.78 -10.63
C THR A 150 -3.57 6.84 -9.34
N PRO A 151 -3.81 5.94 -8.37
CA PRO A 151 -3.00 5.85 -7.16
C PRO A 151 -1.59 5.31 -7.44
N GLU A 152 -0.59 6.00 -6.90
CA GLU A 152 0.79 5.52 -6.84
C GLU A 152 1.29 5.52 -5.39
N VAL A 153 1.90 4.42 -4.97
CA VAL A 153 2.56 4.33 -3.65
C VAL A 153 3.87 5.10 -3.71
N ARG A 154 4.08 6.02 -2.77
CA ARG A 154 5.27 6.88 -2.73
C ARG A 154 5.95 6.83 -1.36
N VAL A 155 7.28 6.87 -1.37
CA VAL A 155 8.10 7.02 -0.17
C VAL A 155 8.52 8.49 -0.05
N ALA A 156 7.86 9.25 0.82
CA ALA A 156 8.14 10.66 1.05
C ALA A 156 9.14 10.82 2.22
N MET A 157 10.27 11.48 1.95
CA MET A 157 11.34 11.68 2.95
C MET A 157 11.48 13.14 3.41
N HIS A 158 10.65 14.03 2.90
CA HIS A 158 10.64 15.45 3.27
C HIS A 158 9.25 16.07 3.07
N LYS A 159 9.01 17.22 3.70
CA LYS A 159 7.72 17.93 3.66
C LYS A 159 7.20 18.18 2.23
N ALA A 160 8.07 18.62 1.32
CA ALA A 160 7.65 18.88 -0.06
C ALA A 160 7.12 17.62 -0.77
N ALA A 161 7.75 16.45 -0.59
CA ALA A 161 7.28 15.18 -1.16
C ALA A 161 5.95 14.72 -0.54
N LEU A 162 5.71 15.05 0.74
CA LEU A 162 4.41 14.82 1.37
C LEU A 162 3.32 15.70 0.74
N ILE A 163 3.61 16.98 0.52
CA ILE A 163 2.69 17.93 -0.13
C ILE A 163 2.32 17.47 -1.54
N GLU A 164 3.29 16.97 -2.30
CA GLU A 164 3.07 16.38 -3.64
C GLU A 164 2.18 15.12 -3.61
N SER A 165 2.01 14.49 -2.44
CA SER A 165 1.13 13.33 -2.26
C SER A 165 -0.24 13.71 -1.69
N ALA A 166 -0.54 14.99 -1.52
CA ALA A 166 -1.83 15.45 -1.00
C ALA A 166 -2.97 15.25 -2.01
N GLY A 167 -4.22 15.24 -1.51
CA GLY A 167 -5.43 15.17 -2.36
C GLY A 167 -6.16 13.83 -2.29
N GLY A 168 -5.42 12.73 -2.13
CA GLY A 168 -5.96 11.37 -1.96
C GLY A 168 -6.74 10.87 -3.17
N THR A 169 -6.72 9.55 -3.38
CA THR A 169 -7.44 8.89 -4.47
C THR A 169 -8.37 7.82 -3.91
N TYR A 170 -9.41 7.47 -4.67
CA TYR A 170 -10.34 6.38 -4.31
C TYR A 170 -9.99 5.05 -4.97
N GLY A 171 -8.91 5.01 -5.74
CA GLY A 171 -8.39 3.81 -6.38
C GLY A 171 -7.70 2.87 -5.40
N TYR A 172 -7.42 1.66 -5.89
CA TYR A 172 -6.62 0.70 -5.14
C TYR A 172 -5.14 1.08 -5.10
N ALA A 173 -4.62 1.35 -3.91
CA ALA A 173 -3.20 1.53 -3.69
C ALA A 173 -2.64 0.33 -2.93
N ALA A 174 -1.63 -0.33 -3.48
CA ALA A 174 -0.94 -1.44 -2.83
C ALA A 174 0.04 -0.97 -1.76
N THR A 175 -0.39 -0.08 -0.86
CA THR A 175 0.47 0.74 0.02
C THR A 175 1.52 -0.04 0.81
N LEU A 176 1.26 -1.31 1.17
CA LEU A 176 2.25 -2.12 1.87
C LEU A 176 3.48 -2.45 1.02
N THR A 177 3.43 -2.39 -0.32
CA THR A 177 4.62 -2.56 -1.16
C THR A 177 5.64 -1.45 -0.90
N GLY A 178 5.18 -0.27 -0.49
CA GLY A 178 6.02 0.85 -0.08
C GLY A 178 6.90 0.54 1.13
N ILE A 179 6.54 -0.45 1.97
CA ILE A 179 7.39 -0.90 3.08
C ILE A 179 8.67 -1.53 2.53
N ALA A 180 8.54 -2.47 1.61
CA ALA A 180 9.70 -3.11 1.02
C ALA A 180 10.51 -2.12 0.17
N ASP A 181 9.85 -1.23 -0.56
CA ASP A 181 10.51 -0.18 -1.34
C ASP A 181 11.35 0.76 -0.43
N ALA A 182 10.76 1.26 0.65
CA ALA A 182 11.44 2.12 1.61
C ALA A 182 12.66 1.45 2.25
N ILE A 183 12.59 0.17 2.57
CA ILE A 183 13.68 -0.55 3.24
C ILE A 183 14.75 -1.00 2.23
N LEU A 184 14.34 -1.60 1.12
CA LEU A 184 15.28 -2.24 0.18
C LEU A 184 15.89 -1.25 -0.80
N ASN A 185 15.11 -0.29 -1.31
CA ASN A 185 15.58 0.66 -2.34
C ASN A 185 16.05 1.98 -1.74
N TYR A 186 15.40 2.47 -0.68
CA TYR A 186 15.78 3.71 0.01
C TYR A 186 16.66 3.49 1.25
N GLY A 187 16.76 2.25 1.76
CA GLY A 187 17.62 1.94 2.91
C GLY A 187 17.13 2.52 4.24
N LEU A 188 15.83 2.80 4.36
CA LEU A 188 15.25 3.42 5.56
C LEU A 188 15.07 2.39 6.68
N TRP A 189 15.38 2.80 7.92
CA TRP A 189 15.27 1.95 9.10
C TRP A 189 14.03 2.26 9.93
N SER A 190 13.42 3.42 9.70
CA SER A 190 12.28 3.91 10.43
C SER A 190 11.31 4.63 9.53
N ILE A 191 10.10 4.08 9.41
CA ILE A 191 9.09 4.60 8.48
C ILE A 191 7.75 4.78 9.17
N ALA A 192 6.99 5.76 8.68
CA ALA A 192 5.57 5.88 8.95
C ALA A 192 4.78 5.19 7.85
N LEU A 193 3.78 4.39 8.22
CA LEU A 193 2.82 3.81 7.31
C LEU A 193 1.48 4.53 7.45
N ALA A 194 1.04 5.18 6.38
CA ALA A 194 -0.33 5.63 6.24
C ALA A 194 -1.14 4.63 5.42
N GLY A 195 -2.39 4.39 5.78
CA GLY A 195 -3.19 3.43 5.02
C GLY A 195 -4.61 3.24 5.52
N THR A 196 -5.43 2.62 4.68
CA THR A 196 -6.82 2.28 4.96
C THR A 196 -6.94 1.09 5.93
N PRO A 197 -8.14 0.79 6.46
CA PRO A 197 -8.31 -0.26 7.46
C PRO A 197 -7.83 -1.64 7.00
N CYS A 198 -8.02 -1.99 5.72
CA CYS A 198 -7.53 -3.27 5.19
C CYS A 198 -6.00 -3.32 5.11
N GLN A 199 -5.34 -2.20 4.81
CA GLN A 199 -3.88 -2.08 4.80
C GLN A 199 -3.31 -2.14 6.24
N MET A 200 -3.98 -1.49 7.20
CA MET A 200 -3.62 -1.58 8.62
C MET A 200 -3.80 -3.00 9.16
N ALA A 201 -4.93 -3.65 8.87
CA ALA A 201 -5.18 -5.04 9.27
C ALA A 201 -4.13 -6.00 8.67
N ALA A 202 -3.76 -5.80 7.40
CA ALA A 202 -2.65 -6.53 6.80
C ALA A 202 -1.35 -6.25 7.55
N TYR A 203 -1.00 -4.99 7.82
CA TYR A 203 0.20 -4.68 8.61
C TYR A 203 0.19 -5.37 9.99
N GLU A 204 -0.93 -5.40 10.71
CA GLU A 204 -0.99 -6.10 12.01
C GLU A 204 -0.71 -7.60 11.87
N LYS A 205 -1.20 -8.25 10.81
CA LYS A 205 -0.80 -9.63 10.49
C LYS A 205 0.68 -9.75 10.18
N MET A 206 1.28 -8.75 9.50
CA MET A 206 2.72 -8.71 9.22
C MET A 206 3.52 -8.69 10.51
N LEU A 207 3.08 -7.87 11.47
CA LEU A 207 3.69 -7.73 12.78
C LEU A 207 3.58 -9.04 13.59
N ALA A 208 2.42 -9.68 13.59
CA ALA A 208 2.22 -10.95 14.29
C ALA A 208 3.07 -12.08 13.70
N VAL A 209 3.07 -12.22 12.38
CA VAL A 209 3.85 -13.24 11.66
C VAL A 209 5.36 -12.96 11.75
N GLY A 210 5.78 -11.71 11.63
CA GLY A 210 7.18 -11.28 11.74
C GLY A 210 7.78 -11.65 13.10
N ARG A 211 7.08 -11.29 14.19
CA ARG A 211 7.49 -11.62 15.57
C ARG A 211 7.60 -13.12 15.83
N GLY A 212 6.75 -13.93 15.19
CA GLY A 212 6.70 -15.38 15.42
C GLY A 212 7.71 -16.20 14.59
N THR A 213 8.32 -15.63 13.54
CA THR A 213 9.03 -16.44 12.53
C THR A 213 10.51 -16.09 12.32
N HIS A 214 11.08 -15.11 13.04
CA HIS A 214 12.50 -14.70 12.96
C HIS A 214 13.04 -14.68 11.52
N ASN A 215 12.27 -14.11 10.59
CA ASN A 215 12.62 -14.11 9.17
C ASN A 215 13.41 -12.85 8.80
N ALA A 216 14.33 -13.00 7.84
CA ALA A 216 15.10 -11.90 7.25
C ALA A 216 14.23 -10.84 6.53
N HIS A 217 12.96 -11.15 6.21
CA HIS A 217 11.99 -10.22 5.65
C HIS A 217 11.02 -9.65 6.70
N ASP A 218 11.42 -9.58 7.97
CA ASP A 218 10.63 -8.93 9.01
C ASP A 218 10.67 -7.39 8.88
N PHE A 219 10.01 -6.90 7.84
CA PHE A 219 9.85 -5.48 7.58
C PHE A 219 8.96 -4.77 8.62
N SER A 220 8.23 -5.55 9.44
CA SER A 220 7.33 -4.98 10.45
C SER A 220 8.07 -4.16 11.50
N SER A 221 9.32 -4.53 11.78
CA SER A 221 10.19 -3.89 12.76
C SER A 221 10.62 -2.46 12.40
N ASN A 222 10.56 -2.10 11.12
CA ASN A 222 10.94 -0.77 10.62
C ASN A 222 9.81 0.25 10.67
N VAL A 223 8.55 -0.19 10.79
CA VAL A 223 7.39 0.71 10.86
C VAL A 223 7.20 1.21 12.28
N ARG A 224 7.55 2.48 12.53
CA ARG A 224 7.47 3.11 13.87
C ARG A 224 6.17 3.87 14.14
N LEU A 225 5.57 4.41 13.09
CA LEU A 225 4.32 5.16 13.16
C LEU A 225 3.31 4.56 12.19
N ARG A 226 2.07 4.41 12.65
CA ARG A 226 0.95 3.88 11.85
C ARG A 226 -0.20 4.86 11.95
N ILE A 227 -0.68 5.35 10.81
CA ILE A 227 -1.83 6.25 10.75
C ILE A 227 -2.90 5.60 9.88
N GLY A 228 -3.98 5.17 10.51
CA GLY A 228 -5.15 4.62 9.84
C GLY A 228 -6.05 5.73 9.30
N LEU A 229 -6.40 5.64 8.01
CA LEU A 229 -7.41 6.48 7.39
C LEU A 229 -8.80 5.85 7.53
N LEU A 230 -9.82 6.69 7.67
CA LEU A 230 -11.20 6.24 7.54
C LEU A 230 -11.47 5.91 6.07
N CYS A 231 -12.16 4.80 5.82
CA CYS A 231 -12.40 4.32 4.47
C CYS A 231 -13.73 3.56 4.43
N ARG A 232 -14.59 3.93 3.48
CA ARG A 232 -15.85 3.23 3.19
C ARG A 232 -15.70 2.21 2.05
N GLY A 233 -14.71 2.41 1.20
CA GLY A 233 -14.40 1.54 0.07
C GLY A 233 -13.25 2.09 -0.74
N ALA A 234 -12.66 1.22 -1.55
CA ALA A 234 -11.78 1.58 -2.66
C ALA A 234 -12.42 1.00 -3.93
N TYR A 235 -12.23 1.69 -5.04
CA TYR A 235 -12.92 1.39 -6.28
C TYR A 235 -11.91 1.03 -7.37
N SER A 236 -12.34 0.16 -8.29
CA SER A 236 -11.57 -0.06 -9.52
C SER A 236 -11.48 1.25 -10.29
N TYR A 237 -10.30 1.57 -10.81
CA TYR A 237 -10.07 2.74 -11.66
C TYR A 237 -11.04 2.73 -12.85
N ASP A 238 -11.13 1.62 -13.58
CA ASP A 238 -12.00 1.49 -14.75
C ASP A 238 -13.48 1.63 -14.36
N ALA A 239 -13.90 1.00 -13.26
CA ALA A 239 -15.30 1.04 -12.85
C ALA A 239 -15.71 2.45 -12.39
N LEU A 240 -14.83 3.16 -11.67
CA LEU A 240 -15.13 4.48 -11.14
C LEU A 240 -14.99 5.56 -12.21
N LEU A 241 -13.85 5.63 -12.89
CA LEU A 241 -13.55 6.74 -13.79
C LEU A 241 -14.14 6.52 -15.18
N ASN A 242 -13.89 5.37 -15.80
CA ASN A 242 -14.30 5.12 -17.19
C ASN A 242 -15.79 4.77 -17.27
N ASP A 243 -16.26 3.82 -16.47
CA ASP A 243 -17.65 3.38 -16.55
C ASP A 243 -18.62 4.37 -15.87
N TYR A 244 -18.37 4.72 -14.61
CA TYR A 244 -19.30 5.57 -13.87
C TYR A 244 -19.17 7.06 -14.23
N LEU A 245 -17.99 7.68 -14.09
CA LEU A 245 -17.85 9.13 -14.31
C LEU A 245 -17.92 9.51 -15.80
N GLU A 246 -17.14 8.86 -16.65
CA GLU A 246 -17.08 9.23 -18.07
C GLU A 246 -18.32 8.74 -18.83
N ARG A 247 -18.67 7.44 -18.75
CA ARG A 247 -19.77 6.87 -19.56
C ARG A 247 -21.15 7.12 -18.98
N GLU A 248 -21.37 6.90 -17.69
CA GLU A 248 -22.71 7.08 -17.08
C GLU A 248 -23.03 8.53 -16.73
N ARG A 249 -22.05 9.29 -16.21
CA ARG A 249 -22.25 10.69 -15.81
C ARG A 249 -21.85 11.72 -16.86
N GLY A 250 -21.09 11.33 -17.89
CA GLY A 250 -20.65 12.23 -18.95
C GLY A 250 -19.62 13.26 -18.50
N ILE A 251 -18.89 12.98 -17.42
CA ILE A 251 -17.88 13.88 -16.86
C ILE A 251 -16.51 13.49 -17.45
N PRO A 252 -15.86 14.37 -18.24
CA PRO A 252 -14.53 14.07 -18.78
C PRO A 252 -13.52 13.95 -17.64
N ILE A 253 -12.78 12.83 -17.59
CA ILE A 253 -11.80 12.55 -16.53
C ILE A 253 -10.75 13.67 -16.43
N ALA A 254 -10.33 14.21 -17.58
CA ALA A 254 -9.35 15.30 -17.68
C ALA A 254 -9.82 16.63 -17.07
N GLU A 255 -11.12 16.82 -16.83
CA GLU A 255 -11.67 18.02 -16.20
C GLU A 255 -11.83 17.87 -14.68
N ILE A 256 -11.64 16.65 -14.15
CA ILE A 256 -11.76 16.38 -12.74
C ILE A 256 -10.53 16.94 -12.02
N THR A 257 -10.75 18.00 -11.25
CA THR A 257 -9.73 18.56 -10.36
C THR A 257 -9.75 17.92 -8.98
N ASN A 258 -10.89 17.35 -8.59
CA ASN A 258 -11.08 16.77 -7.27
C ASN A 258 -12.25 15.75 -7.25
N LEU A 259 -12.20 14.80 -6.32
CA LEU A 259 -13.28 13.83 -6.05
C LEU A 259 -13.55 13.70 -4.56
N ASP A 260 -14.78 13.85 -4.10
CA ASP A 260 -15.11 13.69 -2.67
C ASP A 260 -16.36 12.85 -2.43
N ILE A 261 -16.29 11.89 -1.51
CA ILE A 261 -17.43 11.04 -1.13
C ILE A 261 -18.00 11.59 0.19
N GLN A 262 -19.17 12.21 0.07
CA GLN A 262 -19.96 12.71 1.19
C GLN A 262 -21.21 11.83 1.40
N ASP A 263 -22.01 12.16 2.42
CA ASP A 263 -23.18 11.36 2.79
C ASP A 263 -24.24 11.30 1.68
N ASP A 264 -24.32 12.33 0.84
CA ASP A 264 -25.28 12.48 -0.26
C ASP A 264 -24.74 12.00 -1.63
N GLY A 265 -23.46 11.65 -1.74
CA GLY A 265 -22.91 11.07 -2.96
C GLY A 265 -21.43 11.38 -3.22
N LEU A 266 -21.01 11.06 -4.44
CA LEU A 266 -19.70 11.45 -5.00
C LEU A 266 -19.84 12.82 -5.65
N HIS A 267 -18.97 13.76 -5.26
CA HIS A 267 -18.87 15.14 -5.74
C HIS A 267 -17.55 15.37 -6.47
#